data_AF-A0A452ZZV7-F1
#
_entry.id   AF-A0A452ZZV7-F1
#
_cell.length_a   1.000
_cell.length_b   1.000
_cell.length_c   1.000
_cell.angle_alpha   90.00
_cell.angle_beta   90.00
_cell.angle_gamma   90.00
#
_symmetry.space_group_name_H-M   'P 1'
#
loop_
_entity.id
_entity.type
_entity.pdbx_description
1 polymer ?
#
loop_
_entity_poly.entity_id
_entity_poly.type
_entity_poly.pdbx_seq_one_letter_code
_entity_poly.pdbx_strand_id
1 'polypeptide(L)'
;MREELYDKVSHAERTYSIPGRAGKHISRLHEELAVQVDPRPGDSTWRQMRVLNPLVRCVRFAALTFSWYVLMCMAAGKIVELDPDEKQWIQKKRGEARKQSETK
;
A
#
# COMPACT_ATOMS: atom_id res chain seq x y z
N MET A 1 2.25 15.28 12.20
CA MET A 1 2.92 15.51 13.49
C MET A 1 1.95 15.39 14.69
N ARG A 2 0.75 16.02 14.67
CA ARG A 2 -0.24 15.89 15.76
C ARG A 2 -0.84 14.49 15.92
N GLU A 3 -1.17 13.82 14.81
CA GLU A 3 -1.66 12.42 14.80
C GLU A 3 -0.65 11.45 15.44
N GLU A 4 0.62 11.60 15.10
CA GLU A 4 1.70 10.77 15.65
C GLU A 4 1.88 11.00 17.16
N LEU A 5 1.69 12.24 17.62
CA LEU A 5 1.74 12.58 19.04
C LEU A 5 0.55 11.98 19.79
N TYR A 6 -0.65 12.04 19.22
CA TYR A 6 -1.83 11.37 19.75
C TYR A 6 -1.61 9.86 19.85
N ASP A 7 -1.06 9.23 18.81
CA ASP A 7 -0.77 7.79 18.81
C ASP A 7 0.24 7.39 19.89
N LYS A 8 1.30 8.18 20.11
CA LYS A 8 2.29 7.93 21.17
C LYS A 8 1.68 8.03 22.56
N VAL A 9 0.84 9.05 22.82
CA VAL A 9 0.16 9.22 24.10
C VAL A 9 -0.87 8.11 24.34
N SER A 10 -1.65 7.77 23.32
CA SER A 10 -2.64 6.68 23.38
C SER A 10 -1.96 5.33 23.63
N HIS A 11 -0.79 5.09 23.02
CA HIS A 11 0.01 3.91 23.30
C HIS A 11 0.57 3.91 24.73
N ALA A 12 1.10 5.05 25.20
CA ALA A 12 1.61 5.16 26.56
C ALA A 12 0.54 4.90 27.62
N GLU A 13 -0.67 5.43 27.44
CA GLU A 13 -1.80 5.24 28.36
C GLU A 13 -2.29 3.78 28.40
N ARG A 14 -2.27 3.07 27.26
CA ARG A 14 -2.63 1.63 27.19
C ARG A 14 -1.56 0.71 27.76
N THR A 15 -0.29 1.01 27.50
CA THR A 15 0.83 0.14 27.86
C THR A 15 1.26 0.36 29.31
N TYR A 16 1.24 1.61 29.77
CA TYR A 16 1.65 1.99 31.11
C TYR A 16 0.41 2.48 31.86
N SER A 17 -0.17 1.61 32.68
CA SER A 17 -1.19 2.02 33.66
C SER A 17 -0.52 2.92 34.70
N ILE A 18 -0.63 4.24 34.53
CA ILE A 18 -0.05 5.22 35.44
C ILE A 18 -1.11 5.64 36.45
N PRO A 19 -1.05 5.17 37.71
CA PRO A 19 -2.05 5.50 38.71
C PRO A 19 -1.92 6.94 39.24
N GLY A 20 -3.02 7.47 39.78
CA GLY A 20 -3.03 8.71 40.56
C GLY A 20 -3.05 10.00 39.71
N ARG A 21 -2.43 11.07 40.24
CA ARG A 21 -2.50 12.42 39.64
C ARG A 21 -1.83 12.48 38.26
N ALA A 22 -0.75 11.73 38.05
CA ALA A 22 -0.05 11.67 36.77
C ALA A 22 -0.90 11.02 35.67
N GLY A 23 -1.64 9.95 35.99
CA GLY A 23 -2.60 9.33 35.07
C GLY A 23 -3.68 10.32 34.62
N LYS A 24 -4.24 11.09 35.56
CA LYS A 24 -5.25 12.11 35.26
C LYS A 24 -4.74 13.20 34.30
N HIS A 25 -3.47 13.60 34.42
CA HIS A 25 -2.87 14.54 33.48
C HIS A 25 -2.69 13.95 32.09
N ILE A 26 -2.33 12.67 32.00
CA ILE A 26 -2.15 11.97 30.72
C ILE A 26 -3.49 11.79 30.01
N SER A 27 -4.54 11.36 30.72
CA SER A 27 -5.88 11.23 30.13
C SER A 27 -6.42 12.59 29.65
N ARG A 28 -6.19 13.67 30.40
CA ARG A 28 -6.55 15.03 29.97
C ARG A 28 -5.79 15.46 28.72
N LEU A 29 -4.48 15.18 28.66
CA LEU A 29 -3.64 15.48 27.51
C LEU A 29 -4.05 14.67 26.27
N HIS A 30 -4.47 13.42 26.47
CA HIS A 30 -5.05 12.57 25.42
C HIS A 30 -6.35 13.15 24.87
N GLU A 31 -7.26 13.63 25.73
CA GLU A 31 -8.48 14.32 25.33
C GLU A 31 -8.22 15.63 24.57
N GLU A 32 -7.27 16.45 25.05
CA GLU A 32 -6.89 17.71 24.39
C GLU A 32 -6.28 17.48 23.01
N LEU A 33 -5.47 16.42 22.85
CA LEU A 33 -4.93 16.00 21.56
C LEU A 33 -6.02 15.47 20.62
N ALA A 34 -7.03 14.77 21.14
CA ALA A 34 -8.12 14.23 20.34
C ALA A 34 -8.93 15.33 19.64
N VAL A 35 -9.05 16.53 20.22
CA VAL A 35 -9.76 17.67 19.60
C VAL A 35 -8.95 18.30 18.45
N GLN A 36 -7.63 18.12 18.45
CA GLN A 36 -6.72 18.73 17.47
C GLN A 36 -6.39 17.83 16.28
N VAL A 37 -6.94 16.61 16.26
CA VAL A 37 -6.71 15.61 15.23
C VAL A 37 -7.99 15.47 14.42
N ASP A 38 -7.89 15.66 13.10
CA ASP A 38 -8.97 15.48 12.15
C ASP A 38 -8.65 14.32 11.19
N PRO A 39 -9.54 13.33 11.02
CA PRO A 39 -10.84 13.15 11.69
C PRO A 39 -10.70 12.88 13.20
N ARG A 40 -11.75 13.16 13.98
CA ARG A 40 -11.66 13.04 15.44
C ARG A 40 -11.50 11.57 15.88
N PRO A 41 -10.56 11.26 16.79
CA PRO A 41 -10.40 9.91 17.31
C PRO A 41 -11.67 9.46 18.04
N GLY A 42 -12.34 8.45 17.48
CA GLY A 42 -13.64 7.97 17.98
C GLY A 42 -14.72 7.96 16.90
N ASP A 43 -14.57 8.80 15.88
CA ASP A 43 -15.48 8.81 14.74
C ASP A 43 -15.34 7.54 13.89
N SER A 44 -16.44 7.16 13.25
CA SER A 44 -16.45 6.04 12.30
C SER A 44 -15.49 6.28 11.14
N THR A 45 -15.33 7.53 10.72
CA THR A 45 -14.39 7.99 9.69
C THR A 45 -12.93 7.82 10.10
N TRP A 46 -12.58 8.07 11.36
CA TRP A 46 -11.23 7.86 11.89
C TRP A 46 -10.83 6.39 11.87
N ARG A 47 -11.74 5.50 12.32
CA ARG A 47 -11.53 4.04 12.25
C ARG A 47 -11.41 3.57 10.80
N GLN A 48 -12.28 4.08 9.93
CA GLN A 48 -12.24 3.76 8.51
C GLN A 48 -10.93 4.22 7.87
N MET A 49 -10.47 5.46 8.08
CA MET A 49 -9.20 5.92 7.51
C MET A 49 -8.00 5.06 7.95
N ARG A 50 -7.92 4.69 9.24
CA ARG A 50 -6.81 3.88 9.77
C ARG A 50 -6.80 2.44 9.26
N VAL A 51 -7.97 1.86 8.94
CA VAL A 51 -8.08 0.49 8.42
C VAL A 51 -8.05 0.47 6.89
N LEU A 52 -8.77 1.37 6.22
CA LEU A 52 -8.83 1.44 4.76
C LEU A 52 -7.52 1.92 4.15
N ASN A 53 -6.79 2.89 4.74
CA ASN A 53 -5.52 3.33 4.13
C ASN A 53 -4.49 2.22 3.94
N PRO A 54 -4.15 1.41 4.97
CA PRO A 54 -3.20 0.32 4.78
C PRO A 54 -3.76 -0.76 3.85
N LEU A 55 -5.06 -1.09 3.94
CA LEU A 55 -5.69 -2.07 3.04
C LEU A 55 -5.67 -1.61 1.58
N VAL A 56 -6.08 -0.37 1.29
CA VAL A 56 -6.05 0.21 -0.06
C VAL A 56 -4.62 0.27 -0.58
N ARG A 57 -3.64 0.62 0.26
CA ARG A 57 -2.23 0.61 -0.13
C ARG A 57 -1.79 -0.81 -0.50
N CYS A 58 -2.08 -1.81 0.33
CA CYS A 58 -1.76 -3.22 0.04
C CYS A 58 -2.45 -3.73 -1.22
N VAL A 59 -3.76 -3.48 -1.39
CA VAL A 59 -4.53 -3.88 -2.58
C VAL A 59 -3.97 -3.21 -3.83
N ARG A 60 -3.62 -1.92 -3.77
CA ARG A 60 -2.99 -1.22 -4.89
C ARG A 60 -1.65 -1.82 -5.26
N PHE A 61 -0.81 -2.14 -4.28
CA PHE A 61 0.46 -2.84 -4.52
C PHE A 61 0.24 -4.23 -5.15
N ALA A 62 -0.68 -5.01 -4.61
CA ALA A 62 -1.02 -6.33 -5.13
C ALA A 62 -1.58 -6.27 -6.56
N ALA A 63 -2.43 -5.29 -6.86
CA ALA A 63 -2.96 -5.10 -8.20
C ALA A 63 -1.84 -4.74 -9.19
N LEU A 64 -0.92 -3.84 -8.81
CA LEU A 64 0.20 -3.45 -9.65
C LEU A 64 1.14 -4.62 -9.92
N THR A 65 1.49 -5.41 -8.90
CA THR A 65 2.36 -6.58 -9.08
C THR A 65 1.70 -7.66 -9.92
N PHE A 66 0.40 -7.89 -9.72
CA PHE A 66 -0.38 -8.81 -10.55
C PHE A 66 -0.44 -8.35 -12.02
N SER A 67 -0.80 -7.09 -12.27
CA SER A 67 -0.83 -6.54 -13.64
C SER A 67 0.54 -6.61 -14.31
N TRP A 68 1.60 -6.28 -13.59
CA TRP A 68 2.98 -6.39 -14.09
C TRP A 68 3.34 -7.84 -14.43
N TYR A 69 3.01 -8.78 -13.54
CA TYR A 69 3.23 -10.21 -13.75
C TYR A 69 2.50 -10.72 -15.00
N VAL A 70 1.21 -10.40 -15.14
CA VAL A 70 0.41 -10.79 -16.31
C VAL A 70 1.00 -10.20 -17.60
N LEU A 71 1.43 -8.94 -17.59
CA LEU A 71 2.05 -8.29 -18.74
C LEU A 71 3.37 -8.96 -19.13
N MET A 72 4.21 -9.32 -18.15
CA MET A 72 5.45 -10.06 -18.39
C MET A 72 5.19 -11.46 -18.93
N CYS A 73 4.17 -12.15 -18.43
CA CYS A 73 3.77 -13.46 -18.94
C CYS A 73 3.19 -13.40 -20.35
N MET A 74 2.48 -12.33 -20.71
CA MET A 74 2.07 -12.06 -22.10
C MET A 74 3.29 -11.76 -22.99
N ALA A 75 4.23 -10.93 -22.54
CA ALA A 75 5.45 -10.62 -23.29
C ALA A 75 6.36 -11.85 -23.51
N ALA A 76 6.32 -12.79 -22.56
CA ALA A 76 6.99 -14.09 -22.62
C ALA A 76 6.20 -15.17 -23.38
N GLY A 77 4.97 -14.90 -23.83
CA GLY A 77 4.14 -15.83 -24.58
C GLY A 77 3.65 -17.05 -23.80
N LYS A 78 3.53 -16.92 -22.46
CA LYS A 78 3.11 -18.01 -21.55
C LYS A 78 1.60 -18.03 -21.25
N ILE A 79 0.90 -16.90 -21.34
CA ILE A 79 -0.53 -16.78 -20.95
C ILE A 79 -1.50 -16.89 -22.13
N VAL A 80 -1.06 -16.55 -23.33
CA VAL A 80 -1.86 -16.78 -24.54
C VAL A 80 -1.40 -18.12 -25.10
N GLU A 81 -2.30 -19.09 -25.20
CA GLU A 81 -2.18 -20.22 -26.11
C GLU A 81 -2.15 -19.66 -27.54
N LEU A 82 -1.03 -19.05 -27.92
CA LEU A 82 -0.74 -18.82 -29.33
C LEU A 82 -0.43 -20.19 -29.92
N ASP A 83 -1.08 -20.49 -31.05
CA ASP A 83 -0.72 -21.62 -31.89
C ASP A 83 0.80 -21.65 -32.10
N PRO A 84 1.43 -22.83 -32.15
CA PRO A 84 2.88 -22.97 -32.23
C PRO A 84 3.51 -22.16 -33.38
N ASP A 85 2.76 -21.96 -34.47
CA ASP A 85 3.16 -21.16 -35.63
C ASP A 85 3.23 -19.65 -35.33
N GLU A 86 2.30 -19.11 -34.55
CA GLU A 86 2.31 -17.69 -34.17
C GLU A 86 3.46 -17.38 -33.21
N LYS A 87 3.82 -18.32 -32.31
CA LYS A 87 5.00 -18.18 -31.44
C LYS A 87 6.30 -18.13 -32.25
N GLN A 88 6.44 -18.96 -33.27
CA GLN A 88 7.61 -18.93 -34.16
C GLN A 88 7.68 -17.63 -34.97
N TRP A 89 6.52 -17.14 -35.44
CA TRP A 89 6.45 -15.87 -36.17
C TRP A 89 6.91 -14.67 -35.32
N ILE A 90 6.47 -14.59 -34.07
CA ILE A 90 6.88 -13.51 -33.14
C ILE A 90 8.38 -13.60 -32.83
N GLN A 91 8.94 -14.80 -32.62
CA GLN A 91 10.37 -14.98 -32.40
C GLN A 91 11.19 -14.55 -33.63
N LYS A 92 10.76 -14.92 -34.84
CA LYS A 92 11.41 -14.50 -36.08
C LYS A 92 11.39 -12.98 -36.25
N LYS A 93 10.26 -12.33 -35.97
CA LYS A 93 10.15 -10.86 -36.03
C LYS A 93 11.00 -10.14 -35.00
N ARG A 94 11.14 -10.67 -33.77
CA ARG A 94 12.06 -10.12 -32.76
C ARG A 94 13.54 -10.27 -33.17
N GLY A 95 13.90 -11.37 -33.83
CA GLY A 95 15.24 -11.58 -34.38
C GLY A 95 15.56 -10.62 -35.54
N GLU A 96 14.61 -10.38 -36.43
CA GLU A 96 14.73 -9.40 -37.53
C GLU A 96 14.88 -7.97 -37.01
N ALA A 97 14.10 -7.58 -35.99
CA ALA A 97 14.19 -6.27 -35.36
C ALA A 97 15.55 -6.00 -34.69
N ARG A 98 16.16 -7.01 -34.05
CA ARG A 98 17.51 -6.89 -33.47
C ARG A 98 18.59 -6.71 -34.55
N LYS A 99 18.47 -7.40 -35.68
CA LYS A 99 19.40 -7.25 -36.80
C LYS A 99 19.28 -5.88 -37.47
N GLN A 100 18.07 -5.33 -37.56
CA GLN A 100 17.84 -3.96 -38.06
C GLN A 100 18.36 -2.86 -37.12
N SER A 101 18.38 -3.10 -35.80
CA SER A 101 18.99 -2.15 -34.85
C SER A 101 20.52 -2.18 -34.82
N GLU A 102 21.14 -3.26 -35.29
CA GLU A 102 22.61 -3.40 -35.37
C GLU A 102 23.18 -2.91 -36.72
N THR A 103 22.34 -2.71 -37.73
CA THR A 103 22.73 -2.25 -39.08
C THR A 103 22.45 -0.76 -39.32
N LYS A 104 22.12 -0.01 -38.27
CA LYS A 104 21.90 1.44 -38.30
C LYS A 104 22.87 2.13 -37.34
#